data_AF-A0A9W6T6G0-F1
#
_entry.id   AF-A0A9W6T6G0-F1
#
_cell.length_a   1.000
_cell.length_b   1.000
_cell.length_c   1.000
_cell.angle_alpha   90.00
_cell.angle_beta   90.00
_cell.angle_gamma   90.00
#
_symmetry.space_group_name_H-M   'P 1'
#
loop_
_entity.id
_entity.type
_entity.pdbx_description
1 polymer ?
#
loop_
_entity_poly.entity_id
_entity_poly.type
_entity_poly.pdbx_seq_one_letter_code
_entity_poly.pdbx_strand_id
1 'polypeptide(L)'
;MKASPLLYSLLRDVADKLEYPVVGKEKKVDNYTLYDHFKEIAHDRIGNLGSGSDYTVFLDHLGIPSLDMGFTNDLHNSAVYHYHSIYDSYTWMSKFGDPGFVFHNLMAKYLGLLVLNLSESRIIPFKTIDYSFKLEEFFKKYESDIPESWLNKTLDDVEEIGKSKNCGMMGPDHHHDDDDLQLTLQEYLEEVKITGTHYHFGESLH
;
A
#
# COMPACT_ATOMS: atom_id res chain seq x y z
N MET A 1 -2.01 8.20 6.03
CA MET A 1 -2.90 7.03 5.85
C MET A 1 -2.45 6.22 4.63
N LYS A 2 -2.71 4.92 4.66
CA LYS A 2 -2.42 3.95 3.60
C LYS A 2 -3.63 3.03 3.43
N ALA A 3 -3.98 2.64 2.21
CA ALA A 3 -5.11 1.75 1.99
C ALA A 3 -5.07 1.08 0.61
N SER A 4 -5.85 0.02 0.45
CA SER A 4 -6.20 -0.52 -0.86
C SER A 4 -7.01 0.52 -1.68
N PRO A 5 -6.77 0.67 -3.00
CA PRO A 5 -7.46 1.66 -3.84
C PRO A 5 -8.98 1.56 -3.82
N LEU A 6 -9.53 0.36 -3.59
CA LEU A 6 -10.97 0.12 -3.49
C LEU A 6 -11.64 0.94 -2.37
N LEU A 7 -10.89 1.33 -1.34
CA LEU A 7 -11.39 2.05 -0.16
C LEU A 7 -11.22 3.58 -0.27
N TYR A 8 -10.56 4.08 -1.32
CA TYR A 8 -10.17 5.50 -1.39
C TYR A 8 -11.36 6.47 -1.35
N SER A 9 -12.42 6.17 -2.13
CA SER A 9 -13.64 6.98 -2.13
C SER A 9 -14.29 7.03 -0.75
N LEU A 10 -14.51 5.87 -0.13
CA LEU A 10 -15.09 5.76 1.21
C LEU A 10 -14.29 6.54 2.27
N LEU A 11 -12.96 6.44 2.25
CA LEU A 11 -12.10 7.18 3.16
C LEU A 11 -12.30 8.69 3.03
N ARG A 12 -12.32 9.21 1.79
CA ARG A 12 -12.54 10.63 1.53
C ARG A 12 -13.93 11.08 1.97
N ASP A 13 -14.97 10.32 1.63
CA ASP A 13 -16.36 10.65 1.95
C ASP A 13 -16.63 10.68 3.45
N VAL A 14 -15.99 9.80 4.22
CA VAL A 14 -16.12 9.80 5.68
C VAL A 14 -15.28 10.89 6.32
N ALA A 15 -14.07 11.15 5.81
CA ALA A 15 -13.23 12.26 6.28
C ALA A 15 -13.88 13.63 6.05
N ASP A 16 -14.65 13.80 4.97
CA ASP A 16 -15.38 15.04 4.66
C ASP A 16 -16.51 15.33 5.67
N LYS A 17 -17.03 14.31 6.35
CA LYS A 17 -18.08 14.45 7.37
C LYS A 17 -17.54 14.83 8.76
N LEU A 18 -16.22 14.80 8.94
CA LEU A 18 -15.59 15.02 10.25
C LEU A 18 -14.93 16.39 10.28
N GLU A 19 -15.21 17.15 11.34
CA GLU A 19 -14.51 18.41 11.59
C GLU A 19 -13.07 18.14 12.05
N TYR A 20 -12.13 18.90 11.48
CA TYR A 20 -10.74 18.84 11.94
C TYR A 20 -10.53 19.77 13.15
N PRO A 21 -10.01 19.26 14.28
CA PRO A 21 -9.82 20.05 15.49
C PRO A 21 -8.69 21.07 15.28
N VAL A 22 -9.04 22.35 15.39
CA VAL A 22 -8.05 23.44 15.34
C VAL A 22 -7.38 23.55 16.71
N VAL A 23 -6.18 22.99 16.85
CA VAL A 23 -5.36 23.15 18.05
C VAL A 23 -4.43 24.35 17.87
N GLY A 24 -4.79 25.50 18.46
CA GLY A 24 -3.94 26.71 18.44
C GLY A 24 -4.31 27.73 17.36
N LYS A 25 -3.92 28.98 17.60
CA LYS A 25 -4.48 30.23 17.07
C LYS A 25 -4.59 30.30 15.53
N GLU A 26 -5.75 29.93 15.00
CA GLU A 26 -6.57 30.64 14.01
C GLU A 26 -7.57 29.64 13.43
N LYS A 27 -8.87 29.93 13.55
CA LYS A 27 -9.91 29.21 12.79
C LYS A 27 -9.63 29.47 11.31
N LYS A 28 -9.04 28.50 10.60
CA LYS A 28 -8.69 28.64 9.18
C LYS A 28 -9.92 29.00 8.33
N VAL A 29 -11.05 28.31 8.54
CA VAL A 29 -12.35 28.54 7.88
C VAL A 29 -13.45 27.93 8.77
N ASP A 30 -14.68 28.45 8.75
CA ASP A 30 -15.83 27.71 9.31
C ASP A 30 -16.06 26.42 8.49
N ASN A 31 -16.28 25.29 9.16
CA ASN A 31 -16.50 23.96 8.55
C ASN A 31 -15.26 23.33 7.86
N TYR A 32 -14.04 23.58 8.36
CA TYR A 32 -12.83 22.89 7.86
C TYR A 32 -12.83 21.40 8.26
N THR A 33 -12.90 20.52 7.25
CA THR A 33 -13.07 19.08 7.45
C THR A 33 -11.72 18.37 7.60
N LEU A 34 -11.75 17.14 8.11
CA LEU A 34 -10.58 16.25 8.12
C LEU A 34 -10.10 15.97 6.69
N TYR A 35 -11.01 15.90 5.71
CA TYR A 35 -10.64 15.74 4.31
C TYR A 35 -9.93 16.97 3.74
N ASP A 36 -10.34 18.18 4.12
CA ASP A 36 -9.65 19.41 3.72
C ASP A 36 -8.24 19.47 4.29
N HIS A 37 -8.07 19.08 5.56
CA HIS A 37 -6.75 18.96 6.17
C HIS A 37 -5.87 17.94 5.47
N PHE A 38 -6.43 16.78 5.14
CA PHE A 38 -5.72 15.74 4.42
C PHE A 38 -5.32 16.19 3.01
N LYS A 39 -6.19 16.90 2.28
CA LYS A 39 -5.88 17.48 0.98
C LYS A 39 -4.74 18.49 1.06
N GLU A 40 -4.71 19.33 2.09
CA GLU A 40 -3.67 20.34 2.26
C GLU A 40 -2.30 19.72 2.56
N ILE A 41 -2.24 18.80 3.52
CA ILE A 41 -0.97 18.25 4.02
C ILE A 41 -0.45 17.09 3.17
N ALA A 42 -1.33 16.21 2.69
CA ALA A 42 -0.95 15.02 1.95
C ALA A 42 -1.23 15.13 0.44
N HIS A 43 -1.73 16.27 -0.05
CA HIS A 43 -2.09 16.47 -1.47
C HIS A 43 -3.08 15.41 -1.99
N ASP A 44 -4.03 14.99 -1.15
CA ASP A 44 -4.99 13.90 -1.42
C ASP A 44 -4.36 12.54 -1.76
N ARG A 45 -3.10 12.33 -1.35
CA ARG A 45 -2.36 11.09 -1.62
C ARG A 45 -2.58 10.09 -0.50
N ILE A 46 -3.25 8.99 -0.83
CA ILE A 46 -3.33 7.82 0.04
C ILE A 46 -2.16 6.89 -0.32
N GLY A 47 -1.36 6.54 0.68
CA GLY A 47 -0.20 5.67 0.46
C GLY A 47 -0.59 4.22 0.18
N ASN A 48 0.35 3.47 -0.38
CA ASN A 48 0.20 2.02 -0.52
C ASN A 48 0.47 1.34 0.81
N LEU A 49 -0.27 0.26 1.07
CA LEU A 49 0.06 -0.68 2.13
C LEU A 49 1.30 -1.49 1.72
N GLY A 50 2.10 -1.86 2.71
CA GLY A 50 3.28 -2.69 2.51
C GLY A 50 3.32 -3.78 3.56
N SER A 51 4.49 -4.03 4.12
CA SER A 51 4.65 -4.90 5.28
C SER A 51 4.91 -4.07 6.54
N GLY A 52 4.57 -4.62 7.71
CA GLY A 52 4.93 -4.02 9.01
C GLY A 52 3.76 -3.76 9.96
N SER A 53 2.59 -4.32 9.70
CA SER A 53 1.47 -4.31 10.64
C SER A 53 0.57 -5.52 10.40
N ASP A 54 -0.46 -5.69 11.22
CA ASP A 54 -1.31 -6.88 11.23
C ASP A 54 -2.21 -6.99 9.98
N TYR A 55 -2.36 -5.92 9.20
CA TYR A 55 -3.11 -5.95 7.94
C TYR A 55 -2.44 -6.80 6.85
N THR A 56 -1.14 -7.13 6.98
CA THR A 56 -0.37 -7.80 5.94
C THR A 56 -0.95 -9.18 5.56
N VAL A 57 -1.40 -9.98 6.53
CA VAL A 57 -2.00 -11.30 6.22
C VAL A 57 -3.34 -11.14 5.49
N PHE A 58 -4.14 -10.14 5.86
CA PHE A 58 -5.42 -9.87 5.21
C PHE A 58 -5.23 -9.42 3.77
N LEU A 59 -4.26 -8.52 3.53
CA LEU A 59 -3.99 -7.99 2.21
C LEU A 59 -3.27 -9.00 1.32
N ASP A 60 -2.10 -9.47 1.74
CA ASP A 60 -1.15 -10.17 0.86
C ASP A 60 -1.51 -11.65 0.70
N HIS A 61 -2.10 -12.27 1.73
CA HIS A 61 -2.45 -13.69 1.68
C HIS A 61 -3.92 -13.92 1.32
N LEU A 62 -4.85 -13.14 1.89
CA LEU A 62 -6.29 -13.36 1.70
C LEU A 62 -6.91 -12.46 0.63
N GLY A 63 -6.20 -11.44 0.12
CA GLY A 63 -6.72 -10.51 -0.87
C GLY A 63 -7.85 -9.62 -0.34
N ILE A 64 -7.95 -9.44 0.97
CA ILE A 64 -8.99 -8.64 1.62
C ILE A 64 -8.57 -7.16 1.59
N PRO A 65 -9.41 -6.26 1.03
CA PRO A 65 -9.13 -4.83 1.03
C PRO A 65 -8.89 -4.32 2.44
N SER A 66 -7.75 -3.67 2.64
CA SER A 66 -7.24 -3.29 3.96
C SER A 66 -6.89 -1.81 4.00
N LEU A 67 -6.77 -1.27 5.21
CA LEU A 67 -6.35 0.13 5.44
C LEU A 67 -5.55 0.24 6.73
N ASP A 68 -4.69 1.26 6.79
CA ASP A 68 -3.90 1.68 7.95
C ASP A 68 -3.96 3.21 8.04
N MET A 69 -4.40 3.71 9.19
CA MET A 69 -4.58 5.14 9.41
C MET A 69 -4.19 5.53 10.82
N GLY A 70 -3.58 6.71 10.91
CA GLY A 70 -3.09 7.32 12.13
C GLY A 70 -2.85 8.80 11.88
N PHE A 71 -2.84 9.57 12.96
CA PHE A 71 -2.32 10.93 12.94
C PHE A 71 -0.82 10.88 13.19
N THR A 72 -0.08 11.74 12.49
CA THR A 72 1.35 11.91 12.71
C THR A 72 1.61 13.33 13.18
N ASN A 73 2.59 13.45 14.05
CA ASN A 73 3.09 14.73 14.49
C ASN A 73 3.96 15.37 13.40
N ASP A 74 4.03 16.70 13.40
CA ASP A 74 5.00 17.43 12.60
C ASP A 74 6.41 17.15 13.12
N LEU A 75 7.26 16.60 12.27
CA LEU A 75 8.64 16.21 12.58
C LEU A 75 9.51 17.40 13.05
N HIS A 76 9.16 18.63 12.68
CA HIS A 76 9.97 19.82 12.98
C HIS A 76 9.49 20.59 14.21
N ASN A 77 8.19 20.52 14.54
CA ASN A 77 7.58 21.37 15.55
C ASN A 77 6.95 20.61 16.72
N SER A 78 7.01 19.28 16.71
CA SER A 78 6.40 18.43 17.74
C SER A 78 7.43 17.70 18.58
N ALA A 79 7.01 17.25 19.76
CA ALA A 79 7.84 16.39 20.60
C ALA A 79 8.21 15.09 19.87
N VAL A 80 9.46 14.65 20.04
CA VAL A 80 9.96 13.41 19.45
C VAL A 80 9.23 12.22 20.05
N TYR A 81 8.67 11.36 19.19
CA TYR A 81 8.06 10.10 19.59
C TYR A 81 9.12 9.03 19.84
N HIS A 82 9.02 8.32 20.97
CA HIS A 82 10.03 7.39 21.44
C HIS A 82 9.65 5.92 21.15
N TYR A 83 9.47 5.60 19.87
CA TYR A 83 9.07 4.27 19.40
C TYR A 83 9.90 3.14 20.02
N HIS A 84 9.21 2.08 20.47
CA HIS A 84 9.83 0.87 21.04
C HIS A 84 10.78 1.12 22.22
N SER A 85 10.60 2.23 22.94
CA SER A 85 11.40 2.56 24.12
C SER A 85 10.56 2.57 25.39
N ILE A 86 11.24 2.59 26.54
CA ILE A 86 10.59 2.77 27.85
C ILE A 86 9.90 4.13 28.03
N TYR A 87 10.16 5.08 27.11
CA TYR A 87 9.56 6.41 27.13
C TYR A 87 8.26 6.48 26.32
N ASP A 88 7.92 5.43 25.56
CA ASP A 88 6.59 5.27 24.98
C ASP A 88 5.58 4.97 26.09
N SER A 89 4.99 6.04 26.62
CA SER A 89 4.22 6.00 27.86
C SER A 89 2.99 6.87 27.76
N TYR A 90 1.97 6.52 28.55
CA TYR A 90 0.76 7.32 28.71
C TYR A 90 1.08 8.78 29.09
N THR A 91 2.10 9.01 29.93
CA THR A 91 2.52 10.35 30.33
C THR A 91 3.03 11.16 29.15
N TRP A 92 3.79 10.54 28.24
CA TRP A 92 4.26 11.22 27.02
C TRP A 92 3.08 11.54 26.11
N MET A 93 2.18 10.58 25.89
CA MET A 93 1.01 10.77 25.03
C MET A 93 0.09 11.88 25.56
N SER A 94 -0.29 11.82 26.83
CA SER A 94 -1.22 12.78 27.45
C SER A 94 -0.65 14.20 27.59
N LYS A 95 0.68 14.37 27.62
CA LYS A 95 1.32 15.69 27.77
C LYS A 95 1.82 16.28 26.47
N PHE A 96 2.28 15.45 25.53
CA PHE A 96 3.01 15.90 24.34
C PHE A 96 2.43 15.33 23.04
N GLY A 97 2.02 14.06 23.02
CA GLY A 97 1.52 13.41 21.81
C GLY A 97 0.14 13.92 21.39
N ASP A 98 -0.84 13.85 22.29
CA ASP A 98 -2.21 14.31 22.08
C ASP A 98 -2.81 14.82 23.40
N PRO A 99 -2.47 16.06 23.82
CA PRO A 99 -3.02 16.65 25.04
C PRO A 99 -4.55 16.73 24.97
N GLY A 100 -5.21 16.00 25.88
CA GLY A 100 -6.67 15.90 25.91
C GLY A 100 -7.26 14.84 24.98
N PHE A 101 -6.44 14.01 24.33
CA PHE A 101 -6.86 12.89 23.47
C PHE A 101 -7.83 13.31 22.35
N VAL A 102 -7.64 14.51 21.80
CA VAL A 102 -8.54 15.12 20.80
C VAL A 102 -8.44 14.35 19.48
N PHE A 103 -7.23 14.05 19.03
CA PHE A 103 -6.98 13.32 17.79
C PHE A 103 -7.29 11.83 17.93
N HIS A 104 -7.05 11.24 19.10
CA HIS A 104 -7.48 9.86 19.38
C HIS A 104 -9.01 9.74 19.33
N ASN A 105 -9.75 10.71 19.89
CA ASN A 105 -11.21 10.75 19.80
C ASN A 105 -11.68 10.90 18.34
N LEU A 106 -11.04 11.79 17.58
CA LEU A 106 -11.32 11.96 16.16
C LEU A 106 -11.06 10.68 15.37
N MET A 107 -9.95 9.99 15.63
CA MET A 107 -9.62 8.71 14.99
C MET A 107 -10.66 7.64 15.32
N ALA A 108 -11.11 7.56 16.57
CA ALA A 108 -12.17 6.65 16.97
C ALA A 108 -13.49 6.93 16.23
N LYS A 109 -13.86 8.21 16.07
CA LYS A 109 -15.02 8.61 15.26
C LYS A 109 -14.83 8.24 13.80
N TYR A 110 -13.64 8.45 13.24
CA TYR A 110 -13.35 8.13 11.84
C TYR A 110 -13.45 6.63 11.57
N LEU A 111 -12.77 5.82 12.38
CA LEU A 111 -12.85 4.37 12.30
C LEU A 111 -14.28 3.87 12.53
N GLY A 112 -14.99 4.42 13.52
CA GLY A 112 -16.39 4.05 13.81
C GLY A 112 -17.33 4.32 12.63
N LEU A 113 -17.20 5.49 11.98
CA LEU A 113 -18.00 5.81 10.80
C LEU A 113 -17.64 4.92 9.61
N LEU A 114 -16.35 4.59 9.41
CA LEU A 114 -15.95 3.67 8.34
C LEU A 114 -16.55 2.28 8.54
N VAL A 115 -16.45 1.73 9.76
CA VAL A 115 -17.04 0.43 10.10
C VAL A 115 -18.55 0.47 9.90
N LEU A 116 -19.23 1.53 10.36
CA LEU A 116 -20.67 1.69 10.18
C LEU A 116 -21.08 1.77 8.70
N ASN A 117 -20.32 2.51 7.89
CA ASN A 117 -20.59 2.57 6.45
C ASN A 117 -20.37 1.20 5.79
N LEU A 118 -19.33 0.46 6.17
CA LEU A 118 -19.07 -0.87 5.62
C LEU A 118 -20.10 -1.92 6.08
N SER A 119 -20.60 -1.82 7.32
CA SER A 119 -21.54 -2.80 7.88
C SER A 119 -22.98 -2.57 7.42
N GLU A 120 -23.42 -1.31 7.31
CA GLU A 120 -24.80 -0.96 6.99
C GLU A 120 -25.05 -0.79 5.49
N SER A 121 -24.00 -0.64 4.68
CA SER A 121 -24.16 -0.47 3.23
C SER A 121 -24.64 -1.76 2.58
N ARG A 122 -25.83 -1.71 1.97
CA ARG A 122 -26.36 -2.81 1.14
C ARG A 122 -25.45 -3.12 -0.04
N ILE A 123 -24.82 -2.10 -0.61
CA ILE A 123 -23.83 -2.20 -1.69
C ILE A 123 -22.56 -1.56 -1.15
N ILE A 124 -21.49 -2.36 -1.04
CA ILE A 124 -20.22 -1.85 -0.56
C ILE A 124 -19.73 -0.76 -1.53
N PRO A 125 -19.38 0.44 -1.06
CA PRO A 125 -18.99 1.57 -1.90
C PRO A 125 -17.56 1.42 -2.45
N PHE A 126 -17.23 0.26 -3.00
CA PHE A 126 -15.95 0.04 -3.66
C PHE A 126 -15.93 0.68 -5.04
N LYS A 127 -14.84 1.38 -5.32
CA LYS A 127 -14.63 2.04 -6.59
C LYS A 127 -13.45 1.41 -7.33
N THR A 128 -13.75 0.45 -8.19
CA THR A 128 -12.73 -0.31 -8.95
C THR A 128 -11.91 0.57 -9.90
N ILE A 129 -12.45 1.71 -10.33
CA ILE A 129 -11.73 2.63 -11.21
C ILE A 129 -10.48 3.23 -10.55
N ASP A 130 -10.52 3.42 -9.23
CA ASP A 130 -9.37 3.93 -8.48
C ASP A 130 -8.24 2.88 -8.50
N TYR A 131 -8.60 1.59 -8.54
CA TYR A 131 -7.67 0.48 -8.70
C TYR A 131 -7.05 0.44 -10.11
N SER A 132 -7.83 0.64 -11.17
CA SER A 132 -7.30 0.67 -12.54
C SER A 132 -6.32 1.82 -12.76
N PHE A 133 -6.61 3.00 -12.22
CA PHE A 133 -5.66 4.12 -12.28
C PHE A 133 -4.36 3.81 -11.53
N LYS A 134 -4.45 3.13 -10.39
CA LYS A 134 -3.27 2.73 -9.63
C LYS A 134 -2.42 1.69 -10.36
N LEU A 135 -3.06 0.72 -11.02
CA LEU A 135 -2.38 -0.26 -11.87
C LEU A 135 -1.64 0.42 -13.03
N GLU A 136 -2.27 1.39 -13.70
CA GLU A 136 -1.64 2.16 -14.77
C GLU A 136 -0.44 2.97 -14.26
N GLU A 137 -0.56 3.61 -13.09
CA GLU A 137 0.54 4.33 -12.44
C GLU A 137 1.72 3.39 -12.14
N PHE A 138 1.45 2.21 -11.58
CA PHE A 138 2.50 1.22 -11.32
C PHE A 138 3.13 0.72 -12.62
N PHE A 139 2.33 0.40 -13.62
CA PHE A 139 2.81 -0.06 -14.91
C PHE A 139 3.79 0.96 -15.52
N LYS A 140 3.39 2.23 -15.61
CA LYS A 140 4.25 3.31 -16.13
C LYS A 140 5.52 3.50 -15.32
N LYS A 141 5.41 3.39 -13.99
CA LYS A 141 6.59 3.46 -13.10
C LYS A 141 7.57 2.35 -13.42
N TYR A 142 7.11 1.10 -13.46
CA TYR A 142 7.99 -0.04 -13.74
C TYR A 142 8.51 -0.05 -15.17
N GLU A 143 7.70 0.36 -16.15
CA GLU A 143 8.14 0.57 -17.53
C GLU A 143 9.33 1.51 -17.60
N SER A 144 9.32 2.61 -16.83
CA SER A 144 10.45 3.54 -16.77
C SER A 144 11.69 3.00 -16.05
N ASP A 145 11.51 2.01 -15.16
CA ASP A 145 12.61 1.38 -14.41
C ASP A 145 13.27 0.24 -15.22
N ILE A 146 12.58 -0.31 -16.23
CA ILE A 146 13.09 -1.41 -17.06
C ILE A 146 14.12 -0.88 -18.08
N PRO A 147 15.34 -1.44 -18.12
CA PRO A 147 16.32 -1.09 -19.15
C PRO A 147 15.81 -1.46 -20.54
N GLU A 148 15.98 -0.58 -21.53
CA GLU A 148 15.60 -0.86 -22.93
C GLU A 148 16.24 -2.15 -23.47
N SER A 149 17.43 -2.50 -22.96
CA SER A 149 18.14 -3.72 -23.32
C SER A 149 17.41 -5.02 -22.92
N TRP A 150 16.40 -4.94 -22.06
CA TRP A 150 15.60 -6.08 -21.62
C TRP A 150 14.32 -6.26 -22.44
N LEU A 151 13.85 -5.22 -23.13
CA LEU A 151 12.60 -5.25 -23.90
C LEU A 151 12.66 -6.16 -25.14
N ASN A 152 13.87 -6.39 -25.66
CA ASN A 152 14.11 -7.21 -26.86
C ASN A 152 14.64 -8.61 -26.56
N LYS A 153 14.72 -9.01 -25.29
CA LYS A 153 15.19 -10.35 -24.93
C LYS A 153 14.07 -11.37 -25.06
N THR A 154 14.35 -12.45 -25.77
CA THR A 154 13.46 -13.60 -25.90
C THR A 154 13.77 -14.64 -24.81
N LEU A 155 12.86 -15.58 -24.55
CA LEU A 155 13.07 -16.63 -23.54
C LEU A 155 14.32 -17.48 -23.84
N ASP A 156 14.69 -17.62 -25.12
CA ASP A 156 15.89 -18.33 -25.56
C ASP A 156 17.19 -17.63 -25.08
N ASP A 157 17.18 -16.30 -24.95
CA ASP A 157 18.33 -15.51 -24.49
C ASP A 157 18.57 -15.66 -22.97
N VAL A 158 17.55 -16.10 -22.22
CA VAL A 158 17.63 -16.27 -20.76
C VAL A 158 18.23 -17.64 -20.40
N GLU A 159 18.01 -18.67 -21.21
CA GLU A 159 18.61 -20.00 -21.03
C GLU A 159 20.14 -19.97 -21.15
N GLU A 160 20.71 -19.12 -22.02
CA GLU A 160 22.17 -18.97 -22.14
C GLU A 160 22.81 -18.34 -20.89
N ILE A 161 22.10 -17.43 -20.21
CA ILE A 161 22.60 -16.77 -18.98
C ILE A 161 22.67 -17.77 -17.82
N GLY A 162 21.73 -18.72 -17.75
CA GLY A 162 21.75 -19.81 -16.77
C GLY A 162 22.90 -20.80 -17.00
N LYS A 163 23.24 -21.10 -18.26
CA LYS A 163 24.37 -21.99 -18.62
C LYS A 163 25.74 -21.32 -18.49
N SER A 164 25.81 -19.98 -18.62
CA SER A 164 27.06 -19.22 -18.55
C SER A 164 27.63 -19.07 -17.12
N LYS A 165 26.85 -19.33 -16.07
CA LYS A 165 27.34 -19.26 -14.68
C LYS A 165 27.87 -20.62 -14.21
N ASN A 166 29.00 -21.03 -14.79
CA ASN A 166 29.96 -21.80 -14.00
C ASN A 166 30.58 -20.82 -13.00
N CYS A 167 29.95 -20.66 -11.83
CA CYS A 167 30.45 -19.83 -10.75
C CYS A 167 31.68 -20.52 -10.13
N GLY A 168 32.81 -20.43 -10.82
CA GLY A 168 34.10 -20.81 -10.25
C GLY A 168 34.46 -19.81 -9.18
N MET A 169 34.12 -20.10 -7.92
CA MET A 169 34.81 -19.76 -6.67
C MET A 169 33.91 -20.05 -5.47
N MET A 170 33.94 -21.29 -4.95
CA MET A 170 33.73 -21.61 -3.53
C MET A 170 34.15 -23.07 -3.30
N GLY A 171 34.85 -23.34 -2.19
CA GLY A 171 35.35 -24.67 -1.82
C GLY A 171 34.25 -25.69 -1.51
N PRO A 172 34.61 -26.97 -1.28
CA PRO A 172 33.68 -28.08 -1.32
C PRO A 172 33.06 -28.31 0.06
N ASP A 173 32.09 -27.49 0.46
CA ASP A 173 31.27 -27.77 1.64
C ASP A 173 29.94 -27.03 1.51
N HIS A 174 28.93 -27.68 0.88
CA HIS A 174 27.48 -27.55 1.14
C HIS A 174 26.73 -28.24 -0.02
N HIS A 175 26.39 -29.51 0.18
CA HIS A 175 25.36 -30.20 -0.60
C HIS A 175 24.00 -29.84 -0.01
N HIS A 176 23.33 -28.81 -0.54
CA HIS A 176 21.86 -28.71 -0.54
C HIS A 176 21.41 -27.55 -1.45
N ASP A 177 20.37 -27.84 -2.24
CA ASP A 177 19.40 -26.90 -2.80
C ASP A 177 19.69 -26.19 -4.15
N ASP A 178 20.48 -26.80 -5.05
CA ASP A 178 20.46 -26.40 -6.47
C ASP A 178 19.20 -26.92 -7.21
N ASP A 179 18.61 -28.02 -6.73
CA ASP A 179 17.40 -28.62 -7.32
C ASP A 179 16.14 -27.76 -7.07
N ASP A 180 16.05 -27.06 -5.95
CA ASP A 180 14.89 -26.21 -5.60
C ASP A 180 14.81 -24.94 -6.47
N LEU A 181 15.95 -24.39 -6.87
CA LEU A 181 16.02 -23.22 -7.77
C LEU A 181 15.69 -23.61 -9.22
N GLN A 182 16.06 -24.81 -9.64
CA GLN A 182 15.67 -25.35 -10.94
C GLN A 182 14.16 -25.65 -11.00
N LEU A 183 13.62 -26.19 -9.90
CA LEU A 183 12.20 -26.51 -9.76
C LEU A 183 11.33 -25.25 -9.78
N THR A 184 11.71 -24.22 -9.03
CA THR A 184 10.98 -22.92 -9.03
C THR A 184 11.04 -22.22 -10.38
N LEU A 185 12.16 -22.31 -11.11
CA LEU A 185 12.26 -21.76 -12.45
C LEU A 185 11.40 -22.53 -13.46
N GLN A 186 11.33 -23.87 -13.34
CA GLN A 186 10.45 -24.70 -14.16
C GLN A 186 8.97 -24.43 -13.89
N GLU A 187 8.55 -24.33 -12.62
CA GLU A 187 7.18 -23.97 -12.26
C GLU A 187 6.79 -22.60 -12.82
N TYR A 188 7.69 -21.61 -12.73
CA TYR A 188 7.45 -20.26 -13.27
C TYR A 188 7.34 -20.27 -14.81
N LEU A 189 8.16 -21.06 -15.50
CA LEU A 189 8.11 -21.18 -16.96
C LEU A 189 6.88 -21.97 -17.45
N GLU A 190 6.37 -22.91 -16.66
CA GLU A 190 5.11 -23.60 -16.95
C GLU A 190 3.90 -22.67 -16.78
N GLU A 191 3.84 -21.84 -15.72
CA GLU A 191 2.76 -20.86 -15.56
C GLU A 191 2.73 -19.82 -16.69
N VAL A 192 3.90 -19.39 -17.17
CA VAL A 192 4.01 -18.46 -18.32
C VAL A 192 3.58 -19.13 -19.63
N LYS A 193 3.82 -20.43 -19.82
CA LYS A 193 3.31 -21.19 -20.99
C LYS A 193 1.79 -21.36 -20.96
N ILE A 194 1.21 -21.57 -19.78
CA ILE A 194 -0.25 -21.71 -19.61
C ILE A 194 -0.96 -20.38 -19.95
N THR A 195 -0.35 -19.24 -19.59
CA THR A 195 -0.90 -17.91 -19.89
C THR A 195 -0.69 -17.47 -21.35
N GLY A 196 0.31 -18.03 -22.05
CA GLY A 196 0.56 -17.78 -23.48
C GLY A 196 -0.41 -18.44 -24.46
N THR A 197 -1.27 -19.37 -24.02
CA THR A 197 -2.18 -20.14 -24.90
C THR A 197 -3.63 -19.68 -24.90
N HIS A 198 -4.00 -18.63 -24.15
CA HIS A 198 -5.35 -18.08 -24.13
C HIS A 198 -5.39 -16.56 -24.38
N TYR A 199 -4.98 -16.13 -25.57
CA TYR A 199 -5.44 -14.87 -26.17
C TYR A 199 -5.85 -15.08 -27.64
N HIS A 200 -6.97 -15.77 -27.82
CA HIS A 200 -7.84 -15.56 -28.99
C HIS A 200 -9.11 -14.86 -28.49
N PHE A 201 -9.07 -13.52 -28.39
CA PHE A 201 -10.28 -12.71 -28.39
C PHE A 201 -10.31 -11.95 -29.70
N GLY A 202 -11.37 -12.19 -30.47
CA GLY A 202 -11.39 -12.06 -31.92
C GLY A 202 -11.24 -10.65 -32.47
N GLU A 203 -10.59 -10.61 -33.63
CA GLU A 203 -10.89 -9.64 -34.67
C GLU A 203 -12.36 -9.77 -35.09
N SER A 204 -13.15 -8.69 -34.95
CA SER A 204 -14.07 -8.28 -36.01
C SER A 204 -14.50 -6.83 -35.80
N LEU A 205 -13.98 -5.98 -36.67
CA LEU A 205 -14.60 -4.72 -37.09
C LEU A 205 -15.68 -5.08 -38.13
N HIS A 206 -16.95 -4.94 -37.76
CA HIS A 206 -18.04 -4.30 -38.51
C HIS A 206 -19.37 -4.41 -37.75
#